data_AF-A0AAX3FV11-F1
#
_entry.id   AF-A0AAX3FV11-F1
#
_cell.length_a   1.000
_cell.length_b   1.000
_cell.length_c   1.000
_cell.angle_alpha   90.00
_cell.angle_beta   90.00
_cell.angle_gamma   90.00
#
_symmetry.space_group_name_H-M   'P 1'
#
loop_
_entity.id
_entity.type
_entity.pdbx_description
1 polymer ?
#
loop_
_entity_poly.entity_id
_entity_poly.type
_entity_poly.pdbx_seq_one_letter_code
_entity_poly.pdbx_strand_id
1 'polypeptide(L)'
;MLSIIHFQRSLLIAAILLFSASVTASCRFEGGRDGRHSYELNLPESECRWVDNGGGEVMTLSIEYPSMKVVKPRAGNSVITIRMFPVLRPSFREGAFLEGVKPFKVVEGVEFYDYGGFITRTFDGGEGETVFATDHERFWLAKRLFKDLRVSYQYARNYEDIKLMDRFVMSFLEQVIVR
;
A
#
# COMPACT_ATOMS: atom_id res chain seq x y z
N MET A 1 68.91 35.67 -7.05
CA MET A 1 67.60 35.51 -7.72
C MET A 1 66.66 34.85 -6.71
N LEU A 2 65.92 35.61 -5.90
CA LEU A 2 64.56 36.11 -6.17
C LEU A 2 63.55 35.02 -6.60
N SER A 3 62.82 34.52 -5.59
CA SER A 3 61.36 34.59 -5.43
C SER A 3 60.36 33.91 -6.40
N ILE A 4 59.47 33.14 -5.75
CA ILE A 4 57.99 33.06 -5.92
C ILE A 4 57.44 32.14 -7.02
N ILE A 5 56.73 31.09 -6.58
CA ILE A 5 55.27 30.80 -6.76
C ILE A 5 54.95 29.74 -5.68
N HIS A 6 54.53 30.10 -4.47
CA HIS A 6 53.15 30.33 -4.04
C HIS A 6 52.11 29.24 -4.43
N PHE A 7 51.71 28.48 -3.40
CA PHE A 7 50.30 28.34 -3.01
C PHE A 7 49.40 27.55 -3.96
N GLN A 8 49.07 26.30 -3.62
CA GLN A 8 47.67 25.83 -3.57
C GLN A 8 47.53 24.51 -2.79
N ARG A 9 46.93 24.64 -1.58
CA ARG A 9 45.77 23.89 -1.07
C ARG A 9 45.95 22.36 -0.96
N SER A 10 46.23 21.81 0.22
CA SER A 10 45.29 21.69 1.36
C SER A 10 43.85 21.46 0.90
N LEU A 11 43.46 20.22 0.59
CA LEU A 11 42.08 19.69 0.69
C LEU A 11 42.05 18.25 0.14
N LEU A 12 42.63 17.31 0.88
CA LEU A 12 42.36 15.87 0.72
C LEU A 12 41.78 15.34 2.04
N ILE A 13 40.80 16.08 2.57
CA ILE A 13 39.93 15.67 3.67
C ILE A 13 38.52 16.06 3.26
N ALA A 14 37.93 15.35 2.29
CA ALA A 14 36.50 15.43 1.97
C ALA A 14 36.11 14.33 0.97
N ALA A 15 36.51 13.09 1.23
CA ALA A 15 35.90 11.93 0.56
C ALA A 15 35.77 10.78 1.56
N ILE A 16 35.46 11.10 2.83
CA ILE A 16 34.63 10.19 3.60
C ILE A 16 33.27 10.32 2.92
N LEU A 17 33.07 9.41 1.97
CA LEU A 17 31.81 9.08 1.37
C LEU A 17 30.76 9.18 2.47
N LEU A 18 29.98 10.26 2.41
CA LEU A 18 28.64 10.32 2.95
C LEU A 18 27.85 9.23 2.20
N PHE A 19 28.13 7.97 2.51
CA PHE A 19 27.09 6.99 2.70
C PHE A 19 26.30 7.52 3.89
N SER A 20 25.50 8.55 3.64
CA SER A 20 24.23 8.71 4.31
C SER A 20 23.52 7.40 4.00
N ALA A 21 23.75 6.38 4.82
CA ALA A 21 22.73 5.39 5.05
C ALA A 21 21.53 6.25 5.43
N SER A 22 20.64 6.48 4.47
CA SER A 22 19.30 6.94 4.77
C SER A 22 18.81 5.85 5.71
N VAL A 23 18.93 6.11 7.01
CA VAL A 23 18.25 5.33 8.02
C VAL A 23 16.80 5.56 7.67
N THR A 24 16.26 4.67 6.86
CA THR A 24 14.82 4.54 6.77
C THR A 24 14.41 4.21 8.19
N ALA A 25 13.77 5.18 8.84
CA ALA A 25 13.12 4.90 10.10
C ALA A 25 12.16 3.74 9.82
N SER A 26 12.27 2.63 10.55
CA SER A 26 11.24 1.61 10.51
C SER A 26 10.21 2.01 11.56
N CYS A 27 8.97 2.31 11.17
CA CYS A 27 7.90 2.38 12.16
C CYS A 27 7.34 0.98 12.40
N ARG A 28 7.47 0.54 13.65
CA ARG A 28 6.89 -0.71 14.12
C ARG A 28 5.58 -0.43 14.83
N PHE A 29 4.55 -1.13 14.40
CA PHE A 29 3.19 -1.07 14.94
C PHE A 29 2.88 -2.41 15.57
N GLU A 30 2.67 -2.43 16.88
CA GLU A 30 2.23 -3.63 17.58
C GLU A 30 0.72 -3.78 17.48
N GLY A 31 0.25 -4.99 17.18
CA GLY A 31 -1.12 -5.27 16.80
C GLY A 31 -1.74 -6.51 17.47
N GLY A 32 -3.06 -6.45 17.60
CA GLY A 32 -3.94 -7.45 18.19
C GLY A 32 -4.13 -7.32 19.70
N ARG A 33 -5.32 -7.70 20.20
CA ARG A 33 -5.61 -7.85 21.65
C ARG A 33 -4.61 -8.73 22.41
N ASP A 34 -3.85 -9.52 21.66
CA ASP A 34 -2.96 -10.54 22.18
C ASP A 34 -1.47 -10.16 22.01
N GLY A 35 -1.17 -9.00 21.40
CA GLY A 35 0.20 -8.55 21.09
C GLY A 35 0.97 -9.44 20.11
N ARG A 36 0.29 -10.40 19.45
CA ARG A 36 0.92 -11.44 18.63
C ARG A 36 1.27 -11.00 17.20
N HIS A 37 0.75 -9.87 16.73
CA HIS A 37 0.98 -9.41 15.36
C HIS A 37 1.68 -8.06 15.39
N SER A 38 2.98 -8.02 15.14
CA SER A 38 3.66 -6.75 14.88
C SER A 38 3.79 -6.53 13.39
N TYR A 39 3.45 -5.33 12.93
CA TYR A 39 3.76 -4.87 11.60
C TYR A 39 4.96 -3.94 11.63
N GLU A 40 5.87 -4.11 10.69
CA GLU A 40 6.95 -3.17 10.50
C GLU A 40 6.85 -2.56 9.12
N LEU A 41 6.85 -1.22 9.08
CA LEU A 41 6.83 -0.46 7.85
C LEU A 41 8.15 0.27 7.67
N ASN A 42 8.77 0.09 6.52
CA ASN A 42 9.96 0.81 6.07
C ASN A 42 9.55 2.16 5.49
N LEU A 43 9.29 3.15 6.35
CA LEU A 43 8.77 4.47 5.97
C LEU A 43 9.53 5.60 6.66
N PRO A 44 9.82 6.73 5.99
CA PRO A 44 10.40 7.88 6.65
C PRO A 44 9.62 8.28 7.91
N GLU A 45 10.29 8.75 8.96
CA GLU A 45 9.64 9.15 10.23
C GLU A 45 8.52 10.19 10.01
N SER A 46 8.73 11.10 9.05
CA SER A 46 7.76 12.12 8.66
C SER A 46 6.47 11.57 8.04
N GLU A 47 6.49 10.31 7.58
CA GLU A 47 5.39 9.56 6.98
C GLU A 47 4.72 8.62 7.98
N CYS A 48 5.49 8.01 8.88
CA CYS A 48 4.98 7.13 9.95
C CYS A 48 3.89 7.78 10.80
N ARG A 49 3.96 9.10 11.04
CA ARG A 49 2.95 9.85 11.80
C ARG A 49 1.54 9.83 11.19
N TRP A 50 1.41 9.44 9.92
CA TRP A 50 0.12 9.37 9.22
C TRP A 50 -0.47 7.96 9.16
N VAL A 51 0.25 6.98 9.69
CA VAL A 51 -0.26 5.61 9.83
C VAL A 51 -1.06 5.54 11.13
N ASP A 52 -2.32 5.18 11.02
CA ASP A 52 -3.19 4.88 12.15
C ASP A 52 -3.23 3.37 12.38
N ASN A 53 -2.80 2.92 13.55
CA ASN A 53 -2.80 1.50 13.92
C ASN A 53 -4.14 1.06 14.53
N GLY A 54 -5.10 1.95 14.76
CA GLY A 54 -6.46 1.58 15.19
C GLY A 54 -6.51 0.73 16.47
N GLY A 55 -5.57 0.93 17.40
CA GLY A 55 -5.44 0.10 18.61
C GLY A 55 -4.89 -1.31 18.37
N GLY A 56 -4.28 -1.55 17.20
CA GLY A 56 -3.59 -2.79 16.85
C GLY A 56 -4.40 -3.77 15.99
N GLU A 57 -5.70 -3.55 15.81
CA GLU A 57 -6.55 -4.48 15.06
C GLU A 57 -6.60 -4.18 13.56
N VAL A 58 -6.49 -2.89 13.19
CA VAL A 58 -6.55 -2.44 11.80
C VAL A 58 -5.54 -1.34 11.58
N MET A 59 -4.61 -1.56 10.67
CA MET A 59 -3.72 -0.52 10.19
C MET A 59 -4.37 0.23 9.03
N THR A 60 -4.38 1.55 9.10
CA THR A 60 -4.90 2.44 8.06
C THR A 60 -3.84 3.48 7.70
N LEU A 61 -3.61 3.66 6.41
CA LEU A 61 -2.73 4.70 5.88
C LEU A 61 -3.28 5.22 4.55
N SER A 62 -2.89 6.44 4.18
CA SER A 62 -3.27 7.04 2.91
C SER A 62 -2.04 7.34 2.06
N ILE A 63 -2.07 6.98 0.79
CA ILE A 63 -1.01 7.29 -0.18
C ILE A 63 -1.53 8.22 -1.27
N GLU A 64 -0.64 9.05 -1.80
CA GLU A 64 -0.94 9.89 -2.95
C GLU A 64 -0.57 9.19 -4.27
N TYR A 65 -1.51 9.17 -5.21
CA TYR A 65 -1.29 8.74 -6.58
C TYR A 65 -0.85 9.92 -7.45
N PRO A 66 0.19 9.79 -8.29
CA PRO A 66 1.01 8.59 -8.51
C PRO A 66 2.30 8.54 -7.66
N SER A 67 2.48 9.44 -6.69
CA SER A 67 3.77 9.61 -6.00
C SER A 67 4.12 8.52 -4.98
N MET A 68 3.16 7.70 -4.57
CA MET A 68 3.27 6.69 -3.50
C MET A 68 3.60 7.25 -2.11
N LYS A 69 3.65 8.58 -1.97
CA LYS A 69 3.96 9.22 -0.70
C LYS A 69 2.86 8.97 0.31
N VAL A 70 3.20 8.58 1.54
CA VAL A 70 2.23 8.53 2.63
C VAL A 70 1.84 9.95 3.03
N VAL A 71 0.55 10.23 3.02
CA VAL A 71 -0.03 11.56 3.24
C VAL A 71 -1.07 11.53 4.35
N LYS A 72 -1.34 12.72 4.92
CA LYS A 72 -2.45 12.89 5.87
C LYS A 72 -3.77 12.43 5.23
N PRO A 73 -4.60 11.65 5.94
CA PRO A 73 -5.91 11.25 5.46
C PRO A 73 -6.76 12.46 5.06
N ARG A 74 -7.26 12.46 3.83
CA ARG A 74 -8.14 13.50 3.29
C ARG A 74 -8.99 12.94 2.17
N ALA A 75 -10.16 13.53 1.97
CA ALA A 75 -10.90 13.33 0.75
C ALA A 75 -10.15 13.97 -0.42
N GLY A 76 -10.13 13.31 -1.57
CA GLY A 76 -9.53 13.85 -2.78
C GLY A 76 -9.33 12.76 -3.82
N ASN A 77 -9.27 13.17 -5.08
CA ASN A 77 -9.16 12.21 -6.18
C ASN A 77 -7.81 11.50 -6.17
N SER A 78 -6.73 12.20 -5.81
CA SER A 78 -5.37 11.62 -5.81
C SER A 78 -5.03 10.79 -4.57
N VAL A 79 -5.96 10.56 -3.64
CA VAL A 79 -5.65 9.87 -2.37
C VAL A 79 -6.26 8.48 -2.37
N ILE A 80 -5.44 7.47 -2.09
CA ILE A 80 -5.85 6.10 -1.88
C ILE A 80 -5.74 5.79 -0.39
N THR A 81 -6.84 5.36 0.22
CA THR A 81 -6.83 4.91 1.63
C THR A 81 -6.74 3.40 1.66
N ILE A 82 -5.71 2.88 2.32
CA ILE A 82 -5.42 1.46 2.46
C ILE A 82 -5.69 1.08 3.92
N ARG A 83 -6.44 -0.01 4.11
CA ARG A 83 -6.68 -0.63 5.42
C ARG A 83 -6.23 -2.08 5.37
N MET A 84 -5.49 -2.50 6.37
CA MET A 84 -4.89 -3.83 6.47
C MET A 84 -5.19 -4.43 7.84
N PHE A 85 -5.46 -5.72 7.87
CA PHE A 85 -5.59 -6.46 9.12
C PHE A 85 -5.21 -7.93 8.94
N PRO A 86 -4.78 -8.61 10.02
CA PRO A 86 -4.23 -9.94 9.91
C PRO A 86 -5.33 -10.97 9.65
N VAL A 87 -5.02 -11.94 8.80
CA VAL A 87 -5.88 -13.11 8.59
C VAL A 87 -5.57 -14.13 9.70
N LEU A 88 -6.45 -14.21 10.69
CA LEU A 88 -6.26 -15.05 11.88
C LEU A 88 -6.62 -16.53 11.67
N ARG A 89 -7.26 -16.88 10.56
CA ARG A 89 -7.78 -18.23 10.30
C ARG A 89 -7.37 -18.70 8.91
N PRO A 90 -6.76 -19.90 8.78
CA PRO A 90 -6.40 -20.46 7.48
C PRO A 90 -7.58 -20.64 6.51
N SER A 91 -8.81 -20.74 7.04
CA SER A 91 -10.03 -20.90 6.25
C SER A 91 -10.60 -19.59 5.71
N PHE A 92 -9.96 -18.45 5.97
CA PHE A 92 -10.46 -17.16 5.49
C PHE A 92 -10.37 -17.10 3.97
N ARG A 93 -11.46 -16.66 3.33
CA ARG A 93 -11.55 -16.50 1.87
C ARG A 93 -12.19 -15.14 1.58
N GLU A 94 -11.45 -14.23 0.96
CA GLU A 94 -11.98 -12.88 0.66
C GLU A 94 -13.26 -12.95 -0.18
N GLY A 95 -13.30 -13.86 -1.15
CA GLY A 95 -14.41 -14.03 -2.09
C GLY A 95 -15.58 -14.87 -1.59
N ALA A 96 -15.64 -15.28 -0.32
CA ALA A 96 -16.72 -16.14 0.18
C ALA A 96 -18.13 -15.54 -0.02
N PHE A 97 -18.24 -14.22 -0.08
CA PHE A 97 -19.51 -13.53 -0.31
C PHE A 97 -20.09 -13.71 -1.72
N LEU A 98 -19.27 -14.14 -2.70
CA LEU A 98 -19.72 -14.46 -4.06
C LEU A 98 -19.92 -15.98 -4.27
N GLU A 99 -19.81 -16.79 -3.22
CA GLU A 99 -19.97 -18.24 -3.35
C GLU A 99 -21.36 -18.60 -3.89
N GLY A 100 -21.38 -19.37 -4.99
CA GLY A 100 -22.62 -19.73 -5.69
C GLY A 100 -23.20 -18.66 -6.61
N VAL A 101 -22.65 -17.44 -6.60
CA VAL A 101 -23.03 -16.37 -7.54
C VAL A 101 -22.26 -16.55 -8.84
N LYS A 102 -22.94 -16.44 -9.99
CA LYS A 102 -22.30 -16.48 -11.30
C LYS A 102 -22.09 -15.06 -11.83
N PRO A 103 -20.98 -14.78 -12.54
CA PRO A 103 -20.81 -13.50 -13.18
C PRO A 103 -21.83 -13.35 -14.32
N PHE A 104 -22.41 -12.15 -14.45
CA PHE A 104 -23.33 -11.84 -15.54
C PHE A 104 -22.60 -11.40 -16.82
N LYS A 105 -21.32 -11.06 -16.71
CA LYS A 105 -20.48 -10.62 -17.83
C LYS A 105 -19.01 -10.95 -17.54
N VAL A 106 -18.25 -11.24 -18.59
CA VAL A 106 -16.78 -11.35 -18.55
C VAL A 106 -16.20 -10.51 -19.69
N VAL A 107 -15.22 -9.66 -19.39
CA VAL A 107 -14.52 -8.81 -20.37
C VAL A 107 -13.03 -8.79 -20.03
N GLU A 108 -12.17 -9.20 -20.96
CA GLU A 108 -10.71 -9.13 -20.79
C GLU A 108 -10.21 -9.76 -19.47
N GLY A 109 -10.79 -10.91 -19.11
CA GLY A 109 -10.48 -11.64 -17.88
C GLY A 109 -10.99 -10.96 -16.59
N VAL A 110 -11.86 -9.95 -16.71
CA VAL A 110 -12.58 -9.34 -15.60
C VAL A 110 -14.00 -9.89 -15.58
N GLU A 111 -14.38 -10.50 -14.47
CA GLU A 111 -15.73 -11.01 -14.26
C GLU A 111 -16.58 -9.97 -13.50
N PHE A 112 -17.85 -9.84 -13.87
CA PHE A 112 -18.76 -8.85 -13.31
C PHE A 112 -19.90 -9.55 -12.58
N TYR A 113 -20.11 -9.18 -11.33
CA TYR A 113 -21.11 -9.72 -10.43
C TYR A 113 -22.06 -8.60 -9.98
N ASP A 114 -23.35 -8.88 -10.00
CA ASP A 114 -24.34 -8.07 -9.29
C ASP A 114 -24.54 -8.72 -7.91
N TYR A 115 -24.08 -8.03 -6.87
CA TYR A 115 -24.15 -8.52 -5.50
C TYR A 115 -24.48 -7.39 -4.55
N GLY A 116 -25.57 -7.55 -3.79
CA GLY A 116 -26.00 -6.56 -2.80
C GLY A 116 -26.36 -5.20 -3.38
N GLY A 117 -26.77 -5.13 -4.65
CA GLY A 117 -27.09 -3.89 -5.35
C GLY A 117 -25.87 -3.11 -5.86
N PHE A 118 -24.68 -3.72 -5.82
CA PHE A 118 -23.44 -3.14 -6.34
C PHE A 118 -22.83 -4.04 -7.40
N ILE A 119 -22.14 -3.42 -8.36
CA ILE A 119 -21.32 -4.16 -9.32
C ILE A 119 -19.95 -4.44 -8.70
N THR A 120 -19.66 -5.72 -8.48
CA THR A 120 -18.33 -6.18 -8.08
C THR A 120 -17.62 -6.77 -9.28
N ARG A 121 -16.42 -6.28 -9.55
CA ARG A 121 -15.53 -6.75 -10.62
C ARG A 121 -14.43 -7.60 -10.00
N THR A 122 -14.22 -8.79 -10.51
CA THR A 122 -13.12 -9.66 -10.07
C THR A 122 -12.12 -9.90 -11.18
N PHE A 123 -10.85 -10.04 -10.82
CA PHE A 123 -9.77 -10.36 -11.73
C PHE A 123 -8.60 -11.01 -10.98
N ASP A 124 -7.74 -11.71 -11.73
CA ASP A 124 -6.48 -12.22 -11.21
C ASP A 124 -5.52 -11.06 -10.90
N GLY A 125 -5.22 -10.88 -9.62
CA GLY A 125 -4.30 -9.87 -9.10
C GLY A 125 -2.84 -10.33 -9.05
N GLY A 126 -2.54 -11.51 -9.58
CA GLY A 126 -1.24 -12.16 -9.48
C GLY A 126 -1.05 -12.90 -8.15
N GLU A 127 0.00 -13.72 -8.10
CA GLU A 127 0.37 -14.53 -6.92
C GLU A 127 -0.71 -15.53 -6.46
N GLY A 128 -1.65 -15.88 -7.34
CA GLY A 128 -2.77 -16.75 -7.02
C GLY A 128 -3.90 -16.04 -6.27
N GLU A 129 -3.83 -14.71 -6.12
CA GLU A 129 -4.81 -13.93 -5.38
C GLU A 129 -5.82 -13.24 -6.30
N THR A 130 -7.09 -13.32 -5.92
CA THR A 130 -8.19 -12.65 -6.64
C THR A 130 -8.46 -11.29 -6.02
N VAL A 131 -8.63 -10.28 -6.89
CA VAL A 131 -9.06 -8.94 -6.49
C VAL A 131 -10.57 -8.82 -6.62
N PHE A 132 -11.21 -8.20 -5.65
CA PHE A 132 -12.63 -7.89 -5.64
C PHE A 132 -12.82 -6.37 -5.57
N ALA A 133 -13.14 -5.74 -6.70
CA ALA A 133 -13.33 -4.30 -6.83
C ALA A 133 -14.82 -3.96 -6.95
N THR A 134 -15.41 -3.40 -5.90
CA THR A 134 -16.81 -2.98 -5.86
C THR A 134 -16.95 -1.52 -6.24
N ASP A 135 -17.88 -1.26 -7.17
CA ASP A 135 -18.25 0.07 -7.64
C ASP A 135 -19.20 0.73 -6.64
N HIS A 136 -18.77 1.82 -6.01
CA HIS A 136 -19.63 2.71 -5.24
C HIS A 136 -19.78 4.05 -5.98
N GLU A 137 -20.87 4.77 -5.73
CA GLU A 137 -21.21 6.03 -6.41
C GLU A 137 -20.05 7.05 -6.49
N ARG A 138 -19.17 7.08 -5.47
CA ARG A 138 -18.08 8.06 -5.36
C ARG A 138 -16.68 7.46 -5.39
N PHE A 139 -16.54 6.15 -5.22
CA PHE A 139 -15.25 5.50 -5.06
C PHE A 139 -15.29 4.04 -5.50
N TRP A 140 -14.10 3.51 -5.79
CA TRP A 140 -13.87 2.09 -5.83
C TRP A 140 -13.46 1.59 -4.46
N LEU A 141 -13.99 0.43 -4.04
CA LEU A 141 -13.48 -0.31 -2.91
C LEU A 141 -12.96 -1.65 -3.42
N ALA A 142 -11.65 -1.81 -3.41
CA ALA A 142 -11.01 -3.06 -3.80
C ALA A 142 -10.49 -3.81 -2.58
N LYS A 143 -10.55 -5.14 -2.64
CA LYS A 143 -10.14 -6.05 -1.58
C LYS A 143 -9.39 -7.23 -2.17
N ARG A 144 -8.33 -7.67 -1.50
CA ARG A 144 -7.57 -8.89 -1.82
C ARG A 144 -6.81 -9.37 -0.60
N LEU A 145 -6.29 -10.59 -0.67
CA LEU A 145 -5.24 -11.01 0.23
C LEU A 145 -3.89 -10.50 -0.29
N PHE A 146 -3.01 -10.19 0.66
CA PHE A 146 -1.61 -9.91 0.41
C PHE A 146 -0.82 -10.56 1.53
N LYS A 147 -0.19 -11.69 1.19
CA LYS A 147 0.54 -12.51 2.14
C LYS A 147 -0.38 -12.99 3.30
N ASP A 148 -0.18 -12.59 4.56
CA ASP A 148 -1.06 -12.95 5.69
C ASP A 148 -2.08 -11.85 6.06
N LEU A 149 -2.22 -10.86 5.17
CA LEU A 149 -3.09 -9.71 5.38
C LEU A 149 -4.29 -9.76 4.46
N ARG A 150 -5.42 -9.30 5.00
CA ARG A 150 -6.49 -8.76 4.19
C ARG A 150 -6.23 -7.30 3.95
N VAL A 151 -6.15 -6.92 2.68
CA VAL A 151 -5.97 -5.54 2.24
C VAL A 151 -7.25 -5.05 1.60
N SER A 152 -7.73 -3.89 2.05
CA SER A 152 -8.79 -3.15 1.38
C SER A 152 -8.28 -1.76 1.03
N TYR A 153 -8.52 -1.29 -0.18
CA TYR A 153 -8.08 0.02 -0.63
C TYR A 153 -9.20 0.75 -1.36
N GLN A 154 -9.37 2.01 -1.00
CA GLN A 154 -10.39 2.90 -1.54
C GLN A 154 -9.72 4.00 -2.36
N TYR A 155 -10.21 4.23 -3.57
CA TYR A 155 -9.73 5.28 -4.47
C TYR A 155 -10.88 5.90 -5.25
N ALA A 156 -10.66 7.08 -5.82
CA ALA A 156 -11.73 7.83 -6.46
C ALA A 156 -12.28 7.12 -7.71
N ARG A 157 -13.58 7.29 -7.95
CA ARG A 157 -14.31 6.56 -9.00
C ARG A 157 -13.81 6.83 -10.42
N ASN A 158 -13.16 7.98 -10.63
CA ASN A 158 -12.62 8.41 -11.93
C ASN A 158 -11.37 7.62 -12.36
N TYR A 159 -10.76 6.81 -11.48
CA TYR A 159 -9.72 5.85 -11.86
C TYR A 159 -10.39 4.53 -12.24
N GLU A 160 -10.71 4.34 -13.52
CA GLU A 160 -11.48 3.19 -13.98
C GLU A 160 -10.66 1.94 -14.28
N ASP A 161 -9.35 2.10 -14.48
CA ASP A 161 -8.42 0.98 -14.66
C ASP A 161 -8.12 0.31 -13.30
N ILE A 162 -9.03 -0.55 -12.88
CA ILE A 162 -8.95 -1.28 -11.60
C ILE A 162 -7.68 -2.13 -11.48
N LYS A 163 -7.15 -2.63 -12.62
CA LYS A 163 -5.93 -3.45 -12.64
C LYS A 163 -4.69 -2.58 -12.40
N LEU A 164 -4.64 -1.38 -12.99
CA LEU A 164 -3.57 -0.41 -12.73
C LEU A 164 -3.57 0.04 -11.27
N MET A 165 -4.75 0.31 -10.70
CA MET A 165 -4.85 0.74 -9.31
C MET A 165 -4.44 -0.36 -8.33
N ASP A 166 -4.80 -1.62 -8.58
CA ASP A 166 -4.29 -2.77 -7.82
C ASP A 166 -2.76 -2.87 -7.88
N ARG A 167 -2.18 -2.88 -9.09
CA ARG A 167 -0.71 -2.93 -9.25
C ARG A 167 -0.01 -1.79 -8.52
N PHE A 168 -0.57 -0.58 -8.58
CA PHE A 168 0.00 0.58 -7.89
C PHE A 168 0.02 0.37 -6.37
N VAL A 169 -1.09 -0.08 -5.78
CA VAL A 169 -1.18 -0.32 -4.34
C VAL A 169 -0.29 -1.48 -3.92
N MET A 170 -0.26 -2.59 -4.67
CA MET A 170 0.61 -3.72 -4.36
C MET A 170 2.10 -3.34 -4.46
N SER A 171 2.49 -2.59 -5.49
CA SER A 171 3.87 -2.10 -5.62
C SER A 171 4.30 -1.25 -4.43
N PHE A 172 3.40 -0.42 -3.89
CA PHE A 172 3.67 0.33 -2.66
C PHE A 172 3.83 -0.61 -1.45
N LEU A 173 2.89 -1.56 -1.26
CA LEU A 173 2.92 -2.48 -0.11
C LEU A 173 4.15 -3.40 -0.12
N GLU A 174 4.59 -3.85 -1.29
CA GLU A 174 5.83 -4.61 -1.46
C GLU A 174 7.07 -3.83 -1.03
N GLN A 175 7.10 -2.52 -1.25
CA GLN A 175 8.22 -1.66 -0.87
C GLN A 175 8.26 -1.37 0.63
N VAL A 176 7.09 -1.21 1.26
CA VAL A 176 7.02 -0.67 2.63
C VAL A 176 6.84 -1.75 3.69
N ILE A 177 6.22 -2.90 3.40
CA ILE A 177 6.00 -3.93 4.42
C ILE A 177 7.28 -4.74 4.61
N VAL A 178 7.89 -4.57 5.79
CA VAL A 178 9.03 -5.36 6.26
C VAL A 178 8.50 -6.64 6.90
N ARG A 179 9.10 -7.76 6.53
CA ARG A 179 8.85 -9.07 7.13
C ARG A 179 10.15 -9.71 7.53
#